data_AF-A0A8J6TK95-F1
#
_entry.id   AF-A0A8J6TK95-F1
#
_cell.length_a   1.000
_cell.length_b   1.000
_cell.length_c   1.000
_cell.angle_alpha   90.00
_cell.angle_beta   90.00
_cell.angle_gamma   90.00
#
_symmetry.space_group_name_H-M   'P 1'
#
loop_
_entity.id
_entity.type
_entity.pdbx_description
1 polymer ?
#
loop_
_entity_poly.entity_id
_entity_poly.type
_entity_poly.pdbx_seq_one_letter_code
_entity_poly.pdbx_strand_id
1 'polypeptide(L)'
;MKWHTLNYRNLSDEGFAVYQTDAVKLLFTLRGCCMIDVFDLEICRPIGYLDFDLHRDAILAHAFGSPLIGLPFTSQLRRKFGKLIFPFNDLRSGHDVGFFVKKPYRNKGEKGVWNLDEILMAIALETAREHGLVVFTIKPTGDRARYYRRKFGAETWPTTATDLILSIKLDTIRKNFKHIEIVETAGKTLFFKVQGAQTVTGA
;
A
#
# COMPACT_ATOMS: atom_id res chain seq x y z
N MET A 1 9.08 16.88 -14.06
CA MET A 1 8.73 15.81 -13.10
C MET A 1 7.54 15.06 -13.66
N LYS A 2 7.63 13.74 -13.87
CA LYS A 2 6.59 12.94 -14.52
C LYS A 2 5.56 12.44 -13.49
N TRP A 3 4.31 12.29 -13.91
CA TRP A 3 3.25 11.67 -13.14
C TRP A 3 2.85 10.36 -13.80
N HIS A 4 2.63 9.33 -13.00
CA HIS A 4 2.26 7.99 -13.43
C HIS A 4 0.92 7.60 -12.82
N THR A 5 0.14 6.79 -13.53
CA THR A 5 -1.22 6.46 -13.11
C THR A 5 -1.30 5.04 -12.58
N LEU A 6 -1.88 4.85 -11.39
CA LEU A 6 -2.33 3.58 -10.87
C LEU A 6 -3.85 3.54 -10.93
N ASN A 7 -4.42 2.56 -11.64
CA ASN A 7 -5.86 2.35 -11.72
C ASN A 7 -6.38 1.67 -10.45
N TYR A 8 -6.82 2.49 -9.50
CA TYR A 8 -7.37 2.02 -8.23
C TYR A 8 -8.70 1.29 -8.44
N ARG A 9 -9.53 1.71 -9.39
CA ARG A 9 -10.80 1.03 -9.65
C ARG A 9 -10.59 -0.40 -10.14
N ASN A 10 -9.67 -0.59 -11.08
CA ASN A 10 -9.29 -1.93 -11.54
C ASN A 10 -8.67 -2.75 -10.38
N LEU A 11 -7.87 -2.11 -9.51
CA LEU A 11 -7.35 -2.80 -8.32
C LEU A 11 -8.46 -3.25 -7.37
N SER A 12 -9.46 -2.38 -7.13
CA SER A 12 -10.59 -2.63 -6.25
C SER A 12 -11.54 -3.70 -6.80
N ASP A 13 -11.86 -3.62 -8.09
CA ASP A 13 -12.91 -4.46 -8.69
C ASP A 13 -12.36 -5.80 -9.18
N GLU A 14 -11.16 -5.81 -9.78
CA GLU A 14 -10.53 -7.03 -10.35
C GLU A 14 -9.49 -7.66 -9.41
N GLY A 15 -9.17 -6.99 -8.29
CA GLY A 15 -8.18 -7.45 -7.32
C GLY A 15 -6.72 -7.21 -7.71
N PHE A 16 -6.45 -6.55 -8.85
CA PHE A 16 -5.09 -6.18 -9.24
C PHE A 16 -5.00 -4.96 -10.14
N ALA A 17 -3.85 -4.28 -10.16
CA ALA A 17 -3.55 -3.23 -11.11
C ALA A 17 -2.05 -3.16 -11.39
N VAL A 18 -1.71 -2.72 -12.60
CA VAL A 18 -0.31 -2.48 -12.99
C VAL A 18 -0.01 -1.00 -12.86
N TYR A 19 1.06 -0.69 -12.14
CA TYR A 19 1.66 0.63 -12.08
C TYR A 19 2.98 0.59 -12.82
N GLN A 20 3.11 1.42 -13.85
CA GLN A 20 4.30 1.43 -14.70
C GLN A 20 4.91 2.82 -14.72
N THR A 21 6.21 2.87 -14.45
CA THR A 21 7.06 4.03 -14.66
C THR A 21 8.08 3.72 -15.76
N ASP A 22 8.96 4.68 -16.05
CA ASP A 22 10.07 4.45 -16.99
C ASP A 22 11.12 3.48 -16.43
N ALA A 23 11.14 3.25 -15.10
CA ALA A 23 12.19 2.51 -14.40
C ALA A 23 11.70 1.20 -13.74
N VAL A 24 10.38 1.01 -13.62
CA VAL A 24 9.82 -0.19 -13.02
C VAL A 24 8.41 -0.48 -13.50
N LYS A 25 8.09 -1.76 -13.58
CA LYS A 25 6.73 -2.26 -13.74
C LYS A 25 6.28 -3.03 -12.51
N LEU A 26 5.36 -2.46 -11.74
CA LEU A 26 4.84 -3.02 -10.50
C LEU A 26 3.44 -3.59 -10.70
N LEU A 27 3.19 -4.79 -10.19
CA LEU A 27 1.88 -5.38 -10.05
C LEU A 27 1.42 -5.21 -8.60
N PHE A 28 0.35 -4.47 -8.42
CA PHE A 28 -0.39 -4.37 -7.16
C PHE A 28 -1.50 -5.40 -7.15
N THR A 29 -1.71 -6.07 -6.02
CA THR A 29 -2.89 -6.91 -5.77
C THR A 29 -3.60 -6.45 -4.51
N LEU A 30 -4.92 -6.52 -4.49
CA LEU A 30 -5.77 -6.24 -3.33
C LEU A 30 -6.67 -7.46 -3.12
N ARG A 31 -6.59 -8.09 -1.93
CA ARG A 31 -7.23 -9.37 -1.64
C ARG A 31 -8.27 -9.26 -0.53
N GLY A 32 -9.28 -10.15 -0.57
CA GLY A 32 -10.54 -10.17 0.20
C GLY A 32 -10.50 -10.16 1.73
N CYS A 33 -9.39 -9.73 2.34
CA CYS A 33 -9.28 -9.32 3.74
C CYS A 33 -8.38 -8.08 3.87
N CYS A 34 -8.35 -7.19 2.87
CA CYS A 34 -7.50 -5.98 2.87
C CYS A 34 -5.99 -6.22 2.96
N MET A 35 -5.52 -7.25 2.27
CA MET A 35 -4.09 -7.44 2.02
C MET A 35 -3.71 -6.83 0.66
N ILE A 36 -2.78 -5.89 0.68
CA ILE A 36 -2.16 -5.29 -0.50
C ILE A 36 -0.78 -5.89 -0.69
N ASP A 37 -0.46 -6.31 -1.90
CA ASP A 37 0.88 -6.79 -2.26
C ASP A 37 1.42 -6.08 -3.47
N VAL A 38 2.75 -6.01 -3.54
CA VAL A 38 3.45 -5.40 -4.66
C VAL A 38 4.54 -6.34 -5.15
N PHE A 39 4.44 -6.69 -6.42
CA PHE A 39 5.44 -7.46 -7.15
C PHE A 39 6.14 -6.58 -8.16
N ASP A 40 7.46 -6.66 -8.19
CA ASP A 40 8.22 -6.13 -9.30
C ASP A 40 8.22 -7.18 -10.42
N LEU A 41 7.58 -6.83 -11.53
CA LEU A 41 7.43 -7.71 -12.68
C LEU A 41 8.75 -7.89 -13.43
N GLU A 42 9.74 -7.03 -13.30
CA GLU A 42 11.03 -7.18 -14.00
C GLU A 42 11.86 -8.27 -13.34
N ILE A 43 12.00 -8.18 -12.02
CA ILE A 43 12.79 -9.14 -11.22
C ILE A 43 11.97 -10.35 -10.75
N CYS A 44 10.66 -10.38 -11.04
CA CYS A 44 9.72 -11.44 -10.66
C CYS A 44 9.70 -11.74 -9.15
N ARG A 45 9.84 -10.71 -8.31
CA ARG A 45 9.90 -10.87 -6.85
C ARG A 45 8.91 -9.96 -6.15
N PRO A 46 8.37 -10.38 -5.00
CA PRO A 46 7.59 -9.47 -4.18
C PRO A 46 8.52 -8.48 -3.47
N ILE A 47 8.05 -7.24 -3.34
CA ILE A 47 8.86 -6.10 -2.89
C ILE A 47 8.18 -5.30 -1.78
N GLY A 48 6.90 -5.52 -1.51
CA GLY A 48 6.19 -4.86 -0.44
C GLY A 48 4.82 -5.47 -0.22
N TYR A 49 4.30 -5.26 0.98
CA TYR A 49 2.95 -5.63 1.36
C TYR A 49 2.43 -4.71 2.46
N LEU A 50 1.10 -4.59 2.54
CA LEU A 50 0.39 -3.93 3.62
C LEU A 50 -0.85 -4.76 3.94
N ASP A 51 -0.96 -5.18 5.19
CA ASP A 51 -2.00 -6.06 5.73
C ASP A 51 -2.80 -5.29 6.78
N PHE A 52 -4.10 -5.08 6.53
CA PHE A 52 -4.99 -4.35 7.42
C PHE A 52 -6.37 -5.01 7.44
N ASP A 53 -7.10 -4.84 8.55
CA ASP A 53 -8.43 -5.42 8.75
C ASP A 53 -9.50 -4.33 8.61
N LEU A 54 -10.66 -4.65 8.03
CA LEU A 54 -11.81 -3.76 7.96
C LEU A 54 -12.89 -4.09 9.01
N HIS A 55 -12.87 -5.30 9.55
CA HIS A 55 -13.88 -5.82 10.48
C HIS A 55 -13.53 -5.57 11.95
N ARG A 56 -12.24 -5.43 12.24
CA ARG A 56 -11.75 -4.79 13.45
C ARG A 56 -11.49 -3.32 13.11
N ASP A 57 -11.53 -2.41 14.10
CA ASP A 57 -10.95 -1.07 13.91
C ASP A 57 -9.65 -1.25 13.13
N ALA A 58 -9.49 -0.56 12.00
CA ALA A 58 -8.48 -0.96 11.02
C ALA A 58 -7.09 -0.78 11.63
N ILE A 59 -6.49 -1.83 12.20
CA ILE A 59 -5.32 -1.76 13.06
C ILE A 59 -4.12 -2.42 12.35
N LEU A 60 -3.07 -1.63 12.06
CA LEU A 60 -1.77 -2.15 11.57
C LEU A 60 -0.88 -2.74 12.70
N ALA A 61 -1.42 -3.62 13.56
CA ALA A 61 -0.71 -4.13 14.74
C ALA A 61 0.01 -5.46 14.54
N HIS A 62 -0.58 -6.35 13.75
CA HIS A 62 -0.15 -7.74 13.66
C HIS A 62 -0.26 -8.16 12.20
N ALA A 63 0.81 -8.75 11.64
CA ALA A 63 0.61 -9.57 10.46
C ALA A 63 -0.42 -10.64 10.86
N PHE A 64 -1.58 -10.68 10.20
CA PHE A 64 -2.55 -11.71 10.50
C PHE A 64 -1.89 -13.06 10.27
N GLY A 65 -2.16 -14.02 11.16
CA GLY A 65 -1.77 -15.41 10.95
C GLY A 65 -2.15 -15.84 9.54
N SER A 66 -1.31 -16.69 8.93
CA SER A 66 -1.36 -17.03 7.50
C SER A 66 -2.80 -17.16 7.01
N PRO A 67 -3.32 -16.28 6.12
CA PRO A 67 -4.49 -16.66 5.37
C PRO A 67 -4.10 -17.93 4.63
N LEU A 68 -4.78 -19.04 4.95
CA LEU A 68 -4.74 -20.33 4.27
C LEU A 68 -5.22 -20.16 2.83
N ILE A 69 -4.50 -19.36 2.03
CA ILE A 69 -4.96 -18.97 0.71
C ILE A 69 -3.72 -18.83 -0.17
N GLY A 70 -3.35 -19.95 -0.82
CA GLY A 70 -2.58 -19.90 -2.05
C GLY A 70 -3.27 -18.91 -2.99
N LEU A 71 -2.49 -18.01 -3.57
CA LEU A 71 -2.91 -17.01 -4.56
C LEU A 71 -4.10 -17.53 -5.40
N PRO A 72 -5.35 -17.06 -5.18
CA PRO A 72 -6.48 -17.49 -6.02
C PRO A 72 -6.30 -17.00 -7.46
N PHE A 73 -5.30 -16.14 -7.68
CA PHE A 73 -4.96 -15.53 -8.95
C PHE A 73 -3.70 -16.09 -9.62
N THR A 74 -3.00 -17.11 -9.08
CA THR A 74 -1.76 -17.60 -9.72
C THR A 74 -1.99 -17.97 -11.17
N SER A 75 -3.11 -18.65 -11.46
CA SER A 75 -3.49 -19.08 -12.80
C SER A 75 -3.87 -17.92 -13.72
N GLN A 76 -4.63 -16.94 -13.21
CA GLN A 76 -5.05 -15.76 -13.96
C GLN A 76 -3.89 -14.80 -14.23
N LEU A 77 -3.04 -14.55 -13.23
CA LEU A 77 -1.85 -13.73 -13.33
C LEU A 77 -0.78 -14.39 -14.20
N ARG A 78 -0.58 -15.71 -14.09
CA ARG A 78 0.29 -16.46 -15.01
C ARG A 78 -0.17 -16.34 -16.45
N ARG A 79 -1.47 -16.50 -16.70
CA ARG A 79 -2.06 -16.35 -18.05
C ARG A 79 -1.92 -14.91 -18.58
N LYS A 80 -2.10 -13.90 -17.73
CA LYS A 80 -2.06 -12.48 -18.14
C LYS A 80 -0.64 -11.94 -18.29
N PHE A 81 0.30 -12.37 -17.45
CA PHE A 81 1.65 -11.80 -17.38
C PHE A 81 2.76 -12.77 -17.79
N GLY A 82 2.43 -14.03 -18.10
CA GLY A 82 3.41 -15.06 -18.49
C GLY A 82 4.38 -15.46 -17.37
N LYS A 83 4.14 -15.02 -16.13
CA LYS A 83 5.08 -15.14 -15.00
C LYS A 83 4.44 -15.89 -13.85
N LEU A 84 5.21 -16.80 -13.24
CA LEU A 84 4.82 -17.43 -11.99
C LEU A 84 5.10 -16.45 -10.85
N ILE A 85 4.07 -16.15 -10.06
CA ILE A 85 4.21 -15.31 -8.88
C ILE A 85 4.42 -16.27 -7.70
N PHE A 86 5.65 -16.32 -7.19
CA PHE A 86 6.03 -17.28 -6.14
C PHE A 86 5.31 -16.98 -4.81
N PRO A 87 5.09 -18.02 -3.97
CA PRO A 87 4.41 -17.88 -2.69
C PRO A 87 5.12 -16.91 -1.75
N PHE A 88 4.32 -16.19 -0.95
CA PHE A 88 4.76 -15.16 0.00
C PHE A 88 5.54 -15.65 1.23
N ASN A 89 5.85 -16.95 1.31
CA ASN A 89 6.54 -17.53 2.45
C ASN A 89 7.84 -16.78 2.75
N ASP A 90 8.56 -16.33 1.72
CA ASP A 90 9.83 -15.60 1.85
C ASP A 90 9.69 -14.16 2.40
N LEU A 91 8.50 -13.54 2.30
CA LEU A 91 8.27 -12.17 2.80
C LEU A 91 7.66 -12.13 4.20
N ARG A 92 6.85 -13.13 4.57
CA ARG A 92 6.22 -13.19 5.89
C ARG A 92 7.08 -13.91 6.92
N SER A 93 7.89 -14.89 6.52
CA SER A 93 8.77 -15.65 7.44
C SER A 93 9.82 -14.79 8.17
N GLY A 94 10.01 -13.53 7.76
CA GLY A 94 10.96 -12.61 8.41
C GLY A 94 10.34 -11.41 9.11
N HIS A 95 9.02 -11.24 9.14
CA HIS A 95 8.41 -9.94 9.50
C HIS A 95 7.12 -10.03 10.33
N ASP A 96 7.21 -9.69 11.62
CA ASP A 96 6.09 -9.54 12.57
C ASP A 96 5.24 -8.27 12.35
N VAL A 97 5.36 -7.62 11.18
CA VAL A 97 4.80 -6.28 10.94
C VAL A 97 3.79 -6.29 9.81
N GLY A 98 2.63 -5.65 9.98
CA GLY A 98 1.60 -5.55 8.95
C GLY A 98 1.94 -4.62 7.76
N PHE A 99 3.15 -4.06 7.71
CA PHE A 99 3.56 -3.16 6.63
C PHE A 99 5.06 -3.24 6.35
N PHE A 100 5.39 -3.60 5.11
CA PHE A 100 6.77 -3.74 4.64
C PHE A 100 6.92 -3.30 3.18
N VAL A 101 8.09 -2.73 2.89
CA VAL A 101 8.55 -2.36 1.55
C VAL A 101 10.07 -2.49 1.53
N LYS A 102 10.62 -3.07 0.47
CA LYS A 102 12.07 -3.17 0.24
C LYS A 102 12.69 -1.79 0.05
N LYS A 103 13.86 -1.57 0.65
CA LYS A 103 14.57 -0.28 0.69
C LYS A 103 14.68 0.44 -0.68
N PRO A 104 14.98 -0.22 -1.82
CA PRO A 104 15.11 0.46 -3.12
C PRO A 104 13.82 1.12 -3.66
N TYR A 105 12.66 0.77 -3.10
CA TYR A 105 11.35 1.30 -3.52
C TYR A 105 10.79 2.36 -2.55
N ARG A 106 11.52 2.68 -1.47
CA ARG A 106 11.14 3.71 -0.49
C ARG A 106 11.81 5.05 -0.81
N ASN A 107 11.14 6.15 -0.44
CA ASN A 107 11.70 7.51 -0.30
C ASN A 107 12.71 7.94 -1.39
N LYS A 108 12.21 8.43 -2.53
CA LYS A 108 13.00 8.75 -3.73
C LYS A 108 13.79 7.54 -4.23
N GLY A 109 13.13 6.38 -4.24
CA GLY A 109 13.77 5.10 -4.46
C GLY A 109 14.54 5.05 -5.78
N GLU A 110 15.63 4.30 -5.78
CA GLU A 110 16.52 4.06 -6.93
C GLU A 110 15.76 3.52 -8.16
N LYS A 111 14.55 2.98 -7.97
CA LYS A 111 13.67 2.43 -9.00
C LYS A 111 12.60 3.40 -9.54
N GLY A 112 12.78 4.71 -9.39
CA GLY A 112 11.92 5.71 -10.03
C GLY A 112 10.54 5.91 -9.38
N VAL A 113 10.24 5.17 -8.30
CA VAL A 113 9.03 5.35 -7.49
C VAL A 113 9.32 6.38 -6.41
N TRP A 114 8.54 7.47 -6.34
CA TRP A 114 8.80 8.51 -5.34
C TRP A 114 8.66 7.96 -3.92
N ASN A 115 7.59 7.23 -3.61
CA ASN A 115 7.47 6.54 -2.33
C ASN A 115 6.42 5.42 -2.36
N LEU A 116 6.85 4.17 -2.49
CA LEU A 116 5.92 3.03 -2.49
C LEU A 116 5.14 2.92 -1.16
N ASP A 117 5.73 3.37 -0.05
CA ASP A 117 5.04 3.41 1.24
C ASP A 117 3.80 4.33 1.21
N GLU A 118 3.87 5.42 0.45
CA GLU A 118 2.75 6.36 0.31
C GLU A 118 1.64 5.80 -0.57
N ILE A 119 2.00 5.08 -1.64
CA ILE A 119 1.04 4.43 -2.54
C ILE A 119 0.26 3.34 -1.80
N LEU A 120 0.97 2.48 -1.04
CA LEU A 120 0.33 1.43 -0.25
C LEU A 120 -0.63 1.98 0.79
N MET A 121 -0.21 3.02 1.51
CA MET A 121 -1.09 3.70 2.47
C MET A 121 -2.29 4.37 1.78
N ALA A 122 -2.10 5.01 0.63
CA ALA A 122 -3.20 5.62 -0.12
C ALA A 122 -4.25 4.60 -0.56
N ILE A 123 -3.81 3.44 -1.06
CA ILE A 123 -4.71 2.32 -1.39
C ILE A 123 -5.46 1.87 -0.12
N ALA A 124 -4.75 1.64 1.00
CA ALA A 124 -5.38 1.16 2.22
C ALA A 124 -6.43 2.13 2.79
N LEU A 125 -6.10 3.42 2.83
CA LEU A 125 -6.98 4.48 3.34
C LEU A 125 -8.20 4.68 2.43
N GLU A 126 -8.03 4.63 1.11
CA GLU A 126 -9.17 4.70 0.18
C GLU A 126 -10.05 3.46 0.25
N THR A 127 -9.46 2.28 0.38
CA THR A 127 -10.23 1.05 0.56
C THR A 127 -11.04 1.10 1.84
N ALA A 128 -10.45 1.54 2.96
CA ALA A 128 -11.18 1.73 4.22
C ALA A 128 -12.33 2.75 4.06
N ARG A 129 -12.08 3.87 3.40
CA ARG A 129 -13.08 4.92 3.15
C ARG A 129 -14.25 4.40 2.30
N GLU A 130 -13.97 3.65 1.23
CA GLU A 130 -15.02 3.07 0.38
C GLU A 130 -15.84 1.98 1.09
N HIS A 131 -15.29 1.38 2.15
CA HIS A 131 -16.02 0.48 3.06
C HIS A 131 -16.73 1.21 4.20
N GLY A 132 -16.77 2.54 4.19
CA GLY A 132 -17.54 3.35 5.15
C GLY A 132 -16.85 3.62 6.48
N LEU A 133 -15.56 3.30 6.62
CA LEU A 133 -14.78 3.69 7.79
C LEU A 133 -14.57 5.22 7.78
N VAL A 134 -14.54 5.81 8.99
CA VAL A 134 -14.23 7.24 9.20
C VAL A 134 -12.81 7.43 9.73
N VAL A 135 -12.31 6.44 10.45
CA VAL A 135 -10.99 6.44 11.09
C VAL A 135 -10.25 5.17 10.74
N PHE A 136 -8.96 5.31 10.42
CA PHE A 136 -8.02 4.21 10.23
C PHE A 136 -7.00 4.22 11.36
N THR A 137 -6.84 3.11 12.09
CA THR A 137 -5.94 3.05 13.24
C THR A 137 -4.62 2.33 12.93
N ILE A 138 -3.59 2.62 13.70
CA ILE A 138 -2.25 2.11 13.45
C ILE A 138 -1.62 1.83 14.80
N LYS A 139 -1.14 0.61 15.01
CA LYS A 139 -0.25 0.32 16.13
C LYS A 139 1.19 0.32 15.60
N PRO A 140 1.92 1.44 15.72
CA PRO A 140 3.28 1.51 15.19
C PRO A 140 4.20 0.53 15.92
N THR A 141 5.05 -0.17 15.17
CA THR A 141 6.16 -0.96 15.73
C THR A 141 7.36 -0.06 16.00
N GLY A 142 7.92 -0.10 17.21
CA GLY A 142 9.05 0.73 17.63
C GLY A 142 8.74 2.24 17.54
N ASP A 143 9.74 3.06 17.20
CA ASP A 143 9.60 4.53 17.10
C ASP A 143 9.00 5.02 15.76
N ARG A 144 8.16 4.19 15.10
CA ARG A 144 7.53 4.57 13.83
C ARG A 144 6.35 5.51 13.99
N ALA A 145 5.94 5.83 15.22
CA ALA A 145 4.85 6.77 15.47
C ALA A 145 5.12 8.14 14.81
N ARG A 146 6.34 8.66 14.94
CA ARG A 146 6.74 9.95 14.34
C ARG A 146 6.56 9.97 12.82
N TYR A 147 6.81 8.85 12.14
CA TYR A 147 6.62 8.72 10.70
C TYR A 147 5.14 8.92 10.32
N TYR A 148 4.23 8.22 11.00
CA TYR A 148 2.80 8.32 10.70
C TYR A 148 2.22 9.69 11.04
N ARG A 149 2.64 10.30 12.17
CA ARG A 149 2.24 11.66 12.52
C ARG A 149 2.67 12.68 11.46
N ARG A 150 3.94 12.61 11.03
CA ARG A 150 4.50 13.58 10.07
C ARG A 150 3.93 13.42 8.65
N LYS A 151 3.77 12.18 8.19
CA LYS A 151 3.43 11.90 6.79
C LYS A 151 1.92 11.81 6.56
N PHE A 152 1.18 11.34 7.57
CA PHE A 152 -0.24 11.08 7.46
C PHE A 152 -1.07 11.84 8.50
N GLY A 153 -0.49 12.81 9.21
CA GLY A 153 -1.23 13.60 10.21
C GLY A 153 -1.86 12.74 11.30
N ALA A 154 -1.29 11.56 11.58
CA ALA A 154 -1.88 10.64 12.54
C ALA A 154 -1.90 11.26 13.95
N GLU A 155 -2.97 11.04 14.70
CA GLU A 155 -3.16 11.52 16.07
C GLU A 155 -3.13 10.33 17.03
N THR A 156 -2.67 10.54 18.26
CA THR A 156 -2.75 9.49 19.29
C THR A 156 -4.21 9.18 19.56
N TRP A 157 -4.60 7.92 19.43
CA TRP A 157 -5.95 7.48 19.73
C TRP A 157 -6.14 7.36 21.25
N PRO A 158 -7.20 7.94 21.82
CA PRO A 158 -7.48 7.79 23.24
C PRO A 158 -7.84 6.34 23.54
N THR A 159 -6.96 5.64 24.23
CA THR A 159 -7.17 4.25 24.66
C THR A 159 -6.76 4.07 26.12
N THR A 160 -7.40 3.13 26.80
CA THR A 160 -7.01 2.66 28.14
C THR A 160 -5.92 1.59 28.09
N ALA A 161 -5.59 1.09 26.90
CA ALA A 161 -4.55 0.10 26.69
C ALA A 161 -3.14 0.71 26.86
N THR A 162 -2.18 -0.11 27.27
CA THR A 162 -0.76 0.26 27.36
C THR A 162 -0.10 0.49 26.00
N ASP A 163 -0.69 -0.07 24.94
CA ASP A 163 -0.19 0.05 23.58
C ASP A 163 -0.43 1.45 23.00
N LEU A 164 0.59 2.01 22.35
CA LEU A 164 0.43 3.22 21.55
C LEU A 164 -0.39 2.89 20.29
N ILE A 165 -1.57 3.49 20.19
CA ILE A 165 -2.42 3.45 18.99
C ILE A 165 -2.47 4.86 18.39
N LEU A 166 -2.31 4.94 17.08
CA LEU A 166 -2.50 6.15 16.29
C LEU A 166 -3.77 6.01 15.45
N SER A 167 -4.32 7.13 15.05
CA SER A 167 -5.52 7.23 14.23
C SER A 167 -5.31 8.23 13.10
N ILE A 168 -5.90 7.94 11.95
CA ILE A 168 -5.91 8.79 10.76
C ILE A 168 -7.37 9.01 10.40
N LYS A 169 -7.79 10.28 10.33
CA LYS A 169 -9.14 10.65 9.88
C LYS A 169 -9.19 10.57 8.35
N LEU A 170 -10.07 9.74 7.82
CA LEU A 170 -10.11 9.44 6.38
C LEU A 170 -10.62 10.62 5.53
N ASP A 171 -11.45 11.49 6.10
CA ASP A 171 -11.95 12.68 5.38
C ASP A 171 -10.89 13.76 5.16
N THR A 172 -9.88 13.82 6.04
CA THR A 172 -8.86 14.88 6.00
C THR A 172 -7.56 14.40 5.38
N ILE A 173 -7.27 13.09 5.40
CA ILE A 173 -5.97 12.55 4.99
C ILE A 173 -5.63 12.82 3.52
N ARG A 174 -6.65 12.91 2.65
CA ARG A 174 -6.45 13.15 1.21
C ARG A 174 -5.64 14.41 0.92
N LYS A 175 -5.76 15.44 1.77
CA LYS A 175 -5.03 16.71 1.66
C LYS A 175 -3.56 16.61 2.08
N ASN A 176 -3.18 15.53 2.76
CA ASN A 176 -1.83 15.35 3.30
C ASN A 176 -0.92 14.56 2.35
N PHE A 177 -1.47 13.87 1.33
CA PHE A 177 -0.65 13.25 0.31
C PHE A 177 0.07 14.33 -0.50
N LYS A 178 1.39 14.31 -0.46
CA LYS A 178 2.22 15.32 -1.16
C LYS A 178 2.52 14.92 -2.59
N HIS A 179 2.50 13.61 -2.87
CA HIS A 179 2.99 13.04 -4.12
C HIS A 179 1.94 12.15 -4.80
N ILE A 180 0.71 12.17 -4.30
CA ILE A 180 -0.42 11.41 -4.86
C ILE A 180 -1.60 12.38 -5.01
N GLU A 181 -2.08 12.51 -6.25
CA GLU A 181 -3.36 13.15 -6.55
C GLU A 181 -4.40 12.04 -6.75
N ILE A 182 -5.51 12.15 -6.02
CA ILE A 182 -6.63 11.21 -6.09
C ILE A 182 -7.62 11.76 -7.12
N VAL A 183 -7.85 10.99 -8.18
CA VAL A 183 -8.81 11.34 -9.24
C VAL A 183 -10.10 10.57 -9.00
N GLU A 184 -11.20 11.29 -8.87
CA GLU A 184 -12.51 10.71 -8.56
C GLU A 184 -13.49 10.80 -9.72
N THR A 185 -14.45 9.89 -9.75
CA THR A 185 -15.63 9.96 -10.61
C THR A 185 -16.82 9.43 -9.83
N ALA A 186 -17.91 10.21 -9.79
CA ALA A 186 -19.12 9.88 -9.02
C ALA A 186 -18.84 9.51 -7.54
N GLY A 187 -17.94 10.24 -6.88
CA GLY A 187 -17.59 10.05 -5.46
C GLY A 187 -16.73 8.81 -5.16
N LYS A 188 -16.32 8.06 -6.18
CA LYS A 188 -15.41 6.91 -6.07
C LYS A 188 -14.04 7.24 -6.63
N THR A 189 -13.00 6.68 -6.02
CA THR A 189 -11.63 6.86 -6.49
C THR A 189 -11.43 6.06 -7.77
N LEU A 190 -11.00 6.70 -8.86
CA LEU A 190 -10.76 6.02 -10.13
C LEU A 190 -9.27 5.69 -10.30
N PHE A 191 -8.44 6.72 -10.17
CA PHE A 191 -6.99 6.60 -10.33
C PHE A 191 -6.24 7.34 -9.22
N PHE A 192 -5.06 6.83 -8.88
CA PHE A 192 -4.02 7.59 -8.23
C PHE A 192 -3.04 8.09 -9.28
N LYS A 193 -2.89 9.41 -9.41
CA LYS A 193 -1.72 9.97 -10.10
C LYS A 193 -0.61 10.08 -9.08
N VAL A 194 0.48 9.37 -9.32
CA VAL A 194 1.63 9.28 -8.43
C VAL A 194 2.80 9.99 -9.07
N GLN A 195 3.45 10.85 -8.31
CA GLN A 195 4.64 11.53 -8.77
C GLN A 195 5.81 10.54 -8.93
N GLY A 196 6.51 10.60 -10.05
CA GLY A 196 7.74 9.84 -10.26
C GLY A 196 8.92 10.44 -9.47
N ALA A 197 9.93 9.62 -9.17
CA ALA A 197 11.20 10.15 -8.66
C ALA A 197 11.81 11.09 -9.70
N GLN A 198 12.37 12.23 -9.26
CA GLN A 198 13.22 13.02 -10.16
C GLN A 198 14.43 12.16 -10.50
N THR A 199 14.72 11.98 -11.79
CA THR A 199 16.06 11.59 -12.22
C THR A 199 17.01 12.66 -11.68
N VAL A 200 17.88 12.27 -10.74
CA VAL A 200 19.03 13.08 -10.41
C VAL A 200 19.94 12.99 -11.64
N THR A 201 19.73 13.88 -12.61
CA THR A 201 20.80 14.21 -13.56
C THR A 201 21.92 14.80 -12.72
N GLY A 202 23.07 14.13 -12.75
CA GLY A 202 24.23 14.45 -11.91
C GLY A 202 24.62 15.92 -11.97
N ALA A 203 25.02 16.43 -10.82
CA ALA A 203 25.91 17.59 -10.74
C ALA A 203 27.35 17.12 -11.01
#